data_AF-A0A2C5X0R9-F1
#
_entry.id   AF-A0A2C5X0R9-F1
#
_cell.length_a   1.000
_cell.length_b   1.000
_cell.length_c   1.000
_cell.angle_alpha   90.00
_cell.angle_beta   90.00
_cell.angle_gamma   90.00
#
_symmetry.space_group_name_H-M   'P 1'
#
loop_
_entity.id
_entity.type
_entity.pdbx_description
1 polymer ?
#
loop_
_entity_poly.entity_id
_entity_poly.type
_entity_poly.pdbx_seq_one_letter_code
_entity_poly.pdbx_strand_id
1 'polypeptide(L)'
;MEKKLPETPQLEIAIVLQHRDQISNPEFRREYGDAAYHWGIMVNTPYDWTCNGNLYHAKNQRQIDAVTCQHLDTMEWVFEVRSHFMLAYSPRLVAYAVVGHVPKGVHEITIYHMLEAIPLSQDSTGSIQTCFTWVDQAIHSLQRAEYIKGFDLAQFKSWAMKVADYNFMNGRSEKTLRQYHNIGSERLRNW
;
A
#
# COMPACT_ATOMS: atom_id res chain seq x y z
N MET A 1 -27.41 -9.75 33.33
CA MET A 1 -26.26 -10.11 32.49
C MET A 1 -26.06 -9.01 31.48
N GLU A 2 -25.10 -8.12 31.71
CA GLU A 2 -24.65 -7.20 30.67
C GLU A 2 -23.97 -8.04 29.57
N LYS A 3 -24.53 -8.03 28.37
CA LYS A 3 -23.82 -8.53 27.19
C LYS A 3 -22.63 -7.60 26.97
N LYS A 4 -21.41 -8.09 27.23
CA LYS A 4 -20.20 -7.44 26.71
C LYS A 4 -20.40 -7.27 25.20
N LEU A 5 -20.39 -6.03 24.74
CA LEU A 5 -20.27 -5.74 23.32
C LEU A 5 -18.99 -6.43 22.80
N PRO A 6 -19.04 -7.07 21.62
CA PRO A 6 -17.84 -7.69 21.07
C PRO A 6 -16.75 -6.63 20.92
N GLU A 7 -15.53 -6.95 21.36
CA GLU A 7 -14.39 -6.04 21.18
C GLU A 7 -14.22 -5.78 19.68
N THR A 8 -14.14 -4.51 19.30
CA THR A 8 -13.83 -4.12 17.92
C THR A 8 -12.50 -4.78 17.53
N PRO A 9 -12.44 -5.51 16.40
CA PRO A 9 -11.21 -6.17 16.00
C PRO A 9 -10.11 -5.14 15.79
N GLN A 10 -8.90 -5.45 16.25
CA GLN A 10 -7.73 -4.60 16.05
C GLN A 10 -7.42 -4.51 14.55
N LEU A 11 -7.36 -3.30 14.00
CA LEU A 11 -7.10 -3.10 12.57
C LEU A 11 -5.67 -3.51 12.20
N GLU A 12 -5.52 -4.10 11.02
CA GLU A 12 -4.24 -4.44 10.40
C GLU A 12 -3.74 -3.28 9.54
N ILE A 13 -2.42 -3.11 9.54
CA ILE A 13 -1.72 -2.24 8.60
C ILE A 13 -0.99 -3.14 7.61
N ALA A 14 -1.30 -2.97 6.33
CA ALA A 14 -0.72 -3.73 5.24
C ALA A 14 -0.14 -2.83 4.15
N ILE A 15 0.87 -3.33 3.46
CA ILE A 15 1.39 -2.74 2.23
C ILE A 15 0.77 -3.49 1.05
N VAL A 16 0.22 -2.74 0.10
CA VAL A 16 -0.56 -3.26 -1.02
C VAL A 16 0.11 -2.90 -2.33
N LEU A 17 0.21 -3.87 -3.24
CA LEU A 17 0.68 -3.67 -4.61
C LEU A 17 -0.45 -3.97 -5.60
N GLN A 18 -0.64 -3.06 -6.55
CA GLN A 18 -1.57 -3.22 -7.67
C GLN A 18 -0.81 -3.16 -9.00
N HIS A 19 -1.14 -4.03 -9.97
CA HIS A 19 -0.56 -3.94 -11.31
C HIS A 19 -1.06 -2.69 -12.05
N ARG A 20 -0.19 -2.16 -12.91
CA ARG A 20 -0.37 -1.00 -13.79
C ARG A 20 -0.47 -1.44 -15.25
N ASP A 21 -1.23 -2.50 -15.46
CA ASP A 21 -1.48 -3.10 -16.77
C ASP A 21 -0.17 -3.38 -17.53
N GLN A 22 0.05 -2.77 -18.70
CA GLN A 22 1.26 -3.00 -19.51
C GLN A 22 2.56 -2.62 -18.79
N ILE A 23 2.53 -1.64 -17.88
CA ILE A 23 3.71 -1.18 -17.14
C ILE A 23 4.25 -2.28 -16.20
N SER A 24 3.37 -3.17 -15.70
CA SER A 24 3.77 -4.29 -14.83
C SER A 24 4.28 -5.50 -15.60
N ASN A 25 4.16 -5.53 -16.92
CA ASN A 25 4.68 -6.63 -17.72
C ASN A 25 6.21 -6.74 -17.54
N PRO A 26 6.79 -7.94 -17.39
CA PRO A 26 8.23 -8.16 -17.23
C PRO A 26 9.14 -7.40 -18.22
N GLU A 27 8.67 -7.15 -19.45
CA GLU A 27 9.39 -6.38 -20.46
C GLU A 27 9.57 -4.91 -20.04
N PHE A 28 8.48 -4.25 -19.62
CA PHE A 28 8.48 -2.85 -19.18
C PHE A 28 8.92 -2.70 -17.71
N ARG A 29 8.70 -3.71 -16.87
CA ARG A 29 9.06 -3.69 -15.45
C ARG A 29 10.56 -3.47 -15.23
N ARG A 30 11.42 -3.94 -16.14
CA ARG A 30 12.87 -3.69 -16.07
C ARG A 30 13.23 -2.20 -16.19
N GLU A 31 12.43 -1.44 -16.94
CA GLU A 31 12.60 -0.01 -17.13
C GLU A 31 11.99 0.80 -15.97
N TYR A 32 10.79 0.42 -15.52
CA TYR A 32 10.05 1.18 -14.51
C TYR A 32 10.43 0.83 -13.06
N GLY A 33 11.13 -0.27 -12.81
CA GLY A 33 11.61 -0.67 -11.48
C GLY A 33 10.48 -0.69 -10.44
N ASP A 34 10.61 0.11 -9.39
CA ASP A 34 9.62 0.22 -8.30
C ASP A 34 8.29 0.82 -8.77
N ALA A 35 8.29 1.63 -9.84
CA ALA A 35 7.09 2.22 -10.43
C ALA A 35 6.30 1.23 -11.30
N ALA A 36 6.81 0.02 -11.53
CA ALA A 36 6.14 -1.02 -12.31
C ALA A 36 4.82 -1.45 -11.67
N TYR A 37 4.71 -1.33 -10.34
CA TYR A 37 3.48 -1.54 -9.59
C TYR A 37 3.06 -0.26 -8.89
N HIS A 38 1.76 -0.14 -8.62
CA HIS A 38 1.25 0.89 -7.73
C HIS A 38 1.28 0.41 -6.29
N TRP A 39 1.94 1.17 -5.42
CA TRP A 39 2.06 0.88 -4.00
C TRP A 39 1.09 1.74 -3.19
N GLY A 40 0.59 1.19 -2.08
CA GLY A 40 -0.20 1.91 -1.10
C GLY A 40 -0.16 1.24 0.28
N ILE A 41 -0.67 1.96 1.28
CA ILE A 41 -0.89 1.46 2.63
C ILE A 41 -2.37 1.17 2.79
N MET A 42 -2.73 0.00 3.29
CA MET A 42 -4.11 -0.35 3.61
C MET A 42 -4.27 -0.53 5.11
N VAL A 43 -5.34 0.07 5.65
CA VAL A 43 -5.82 -0.21 7.00
C VAL A 43 -7.12 -0.99 6.86
N ASN A 44 -7.18 -2.19 7.44
CA ASN A 44 -8.34 -3.08 7.28
C ASN A 44 -8.66 -3.86 8.55
N THR A 45 -9.89 -4.35 8.67
CA THR A 45 -10.23 -5.37 9.67
C THR A 45 -9.58 -6.72 9.29
N PRO A 46 -8.97 -7.43 10.26
CA PRO A 46 -8.43 -8.77 10.04
C PRO A 46 -9.49 -9.73 9.45
N TYR A 47 -9.05 -10.65 8.59
CA TYR A 47 -9.85 -11.76 8.05
C TYR A 47 -11.07 -11.39 7.19
N ASP A 48 -11.24 -10.12 6.85
CA ASP A 48 -12.35 -9.68 6.01
C ASP A 48 -11.87 -9.26 4.61
N TRP A 49 -11.68 -10.27 3.75
CA TRP A 49 -11.34 -10.09 2.34
C TRP A 49 -12.44 -9.38 1.54
N THR A 50 -13.65 -9.36 2.10
CA THR A 50 -14.88 -8.83 1.50
C THR A 50 -15.28 -7.46 2.03
N CYS A 51 -14.71 -6.98 3.14
CA CYS A 51 -14.99 -5.65 3.71
C CYS A 51 -13.85 -4.64 3.49
N ASN A 52 -13.96 -3.54 4.22
CA ASN A 52 -14.10 -2.19 3.68
C ASN A 52 -12.94 -1.32 4.14
N GLY A 53 -11.70 -1.79 3.94
CA GLY A 53 -10.52 -1.07 4.40
C GLY A 53 -10.30 0.24 3.64
N ASN A 54 -9.53 1.14 4.22
CA ASN A 54 -9.07 2.35 3.55
C ASN A 54 -7.71 2.07 2.91
N LEU A 55 -7.61 2.28 1.59
CA LEU A 55 -6.35 2.25 0.84
C LEU A 55 -5.85 3.68 0.64
N TYR A 56 -4.73 3.99 1.27
CA TYR A 56 -4.02 5.26 1.21
C TYR A 56 -2.87 5.15 0.20
N HIS A 57 -2.78 6.11 -0.71
CA HIS A 57 -1.74 6.07 -1.74
C HIS A 57 -1.42 7.46 -2.29
N ALA A 58 -0.22 7.60 -2.83
CA ALA A 58 0.17 8.75 -3.64
C ALA A 58 0.18 8.36 -5.12
N LYS A 59 -0.39 9.20 -5.98
CA LYS A 59 -0.36 9.01 -7.43
C LYS A 59 0.02 10.31 -8.12
N ASN A 60 0.79 10.18 -9.20
CA ASN A 60 1.04 11.30 -10.10
C ASN A 60 -0.11 11.33 -11.11
N GLN A 61 -0.90 12.40 -11.10
CA GLN A 61 -2.06 12.55 -11.97
C GLN A 61 -1.99 13.83 -12.80
N ARG A 62 -2.57 13.75 -14.00
CA ARG A 62 -2.72 14.90 -14.90
C ARG A 62 -3.78 15.84 -14.33
N GLN A 63 -3.43 17.10 -14.18
CA GLN A 63 -4.37 18.09 -13.66
C GLN A 63 -5.50 18.37 -14.67
N ILE A 64 -6.67 18.72 -14.16
CA ILE A 64 -7.82 19.15 -14.96
C ILE A 64 -8.09 20.60 -14.61
N ASP A 65 -8.13 21.46 -15.63
CA ASP A 65 -8.53 22.84 -15.46
C ASP A 65 -10.00 22.89 -15.04
N ALA A 66 -10.26 23.50 -13.87
CA ALA A 66 -11.59 23.48 -13.26
C ALA A 66 -12.64 24.30 -14.04
N VAL A 67 -12.22 25.20 -14.94
CA VAL A 67 -13.12 26.09 -15.69
C VAL A 67 -13.43 25.49 -17.06
N THR A 68 -12.41 25.00 -17.74
CA THR A 68 -12.49 24.48 -19.12
C THR A 68 -12.72 22.97 -19.16
N CYS A 69 -12.54 22.27 -18.04
CA CYS A 69 -12.56 20.81 -17.94
C CYS A 69 -11.55 20.13 -18.87
N GLN A 70 -10.52 20.85 -19.32
CA GLN A 70 -9.46 20.31 -20.17
C GLN A 70 -8.33 19.78 -19.31
N HIS A 71 -7.66 18.74 -19.81
CA HIS A 71 -6.44 18.25 -19.19
C HIS A 71 -5.32 19.28 -19.35
N LEU A 72 -4.70 19.65 -18.24
CA LEU A 72 -3.45 20.40 -18.25
C LEU A 72 -2.30 19.46 -18.64
N ASP A 73 -1.22 20.02 -19.16
CA ASP A 73 0.02 19.29 -19.44
C ASP A 73 0.92 19.15 -18.21
N THR A 74 0.43 19.59 -17.04
CA THR A 74 1.11 19.42 -15.76
C THR A 74 0.67 18.13 -15.07
N MET A 75 1.65 17.48 -14.45
CA MET A 75 1.48 16.30 -13.62
C MET A 75 1.72 16.71 -12.18
N GLU A 76 0.85 16.30 -11.27
CA GLU A 76 1.00 16.59 -9.84
C GLU A 76 0.81 15.32 -9.02
N TRP A 77 1.65 15.19 -8.00
CA TRP A 77 1.49 14.18 -6.97
C TRP A 77 0.33 14.56 -6.06
N VAL A 78 -0.64 13.65 -5.95
CA VAL A 78 -1.76 13.78 -5.03
C VAL A 78 -1.81 12.61 -4.07
N PHE A 79 -2.18 12.90 -2.82
CA PHE A 79 -2.59 11.92 -1.84
C PHE A 79 -4.07 11.61 -2.07
N GLU A 80 -4.42 10.32 -2.12
CA GLU A 80 -5.79 9.86 -2.25
C GLU A 80 -6.07 8.75 -1.23
N VAL A 81 -7.31 8.74 -0.75
CA VAL A 81 -7.84 7.64 0.06
C VAL A 81 -8.99 7.01 -0.68
N ARG A 82 -8.88 5.71 -0.95
CA ARG A 82 -9.99 4.90 -1.42
C ARG A 82 -10.62 4.23 -0.24
N SER A 83 -11.73 4.81 0.20
CA SER A 83 -12.53 4.20 1.24
C SER A 83 -13.26 2.98 0.71
N HIS A 84 -13.56 2.05 1.63
CA HIS A 84 -14.36 0.88 1.31
C HIS A 84 -13.71 -0.01 0.22
N PHE A 85 -12.38 -0.08 0.24
CA PHE A 85 -11.60 -0.81 -0.74
C PHE A 85 -11.65 -2.32 -0.46
N MET A 86 -12.28 -3.06 -1.38
CA MET A 86 -12.44 -4.51 -1.24
C MET A 86 -11.31 -5.27 -1.97
N LEU A 87 -10.47 -5.96 -1.20
CA LEU A 87 -9.32 -6.71 -1.73
C LEU A 87 -9.73 -7.82 -2.70
N ALA A 88 -10.75 -8.60 -2.35
CA ALA A 88 -11.21 -9.73 -3.16
C ALA A 88 -11.61 -9.31 -4.59
N TYR A 89 -12.21 -8.12 -4.73
CA TYR A 89 -12.78 -7.63 -5.99
C TYR A 89 -11.85 -6.73 -6.78
N SER A 90 -10.71 -6.29 -6.23
CA SER A 90 -9.79 -5.45 -7.00
C SER A 90 -9.06 -6.30 -8.03
N PRO A 91 -9.34 -6.24 -9.35
CA PRO A 91 -8.66 -7.10 -10.33
C PRO A 91 -7.15 -6.79 -10.39
N ARG A 92 -6.76 -5.59 -9.96
CA ARG A 92 -5.37 -5.12 -10.00
C ARG A 92 -4.49 -5.60 -8.86
N LEU A 93 -5.07 -6.10 -7.75
CA LEU A 93 -4.30 -6.54 -6.59
C LEU A 93 -3.36 -7.70 -6.93
N VAL A 94 -2.06 -7.53 -6.63
CA VAL A 94 -1.01 -8.54 -6.88
C VAL A 94 -0.14 -8.85 -5.65
N ALA A 95 -0.16 -8.02 -4.60
CA ALA A 95 0.41 -8.39 -3.30
C ALA A 95 -0.26 -7.66 -2.14
N TYR A 96 -0.33 -8.31 -0.99
CA TYR A 96 -0.89 -7.79 0.26
C TYR A 96 -0.05 -8.28 1.45
N ALA A 97 0.77 -7.41 2.02
CA ALA A 97 1.69 -7.77 3.08
C ALA A 97 1.28 -7.12 4.40
N VAL A 98 0.82 -7.92 5.37
CA VAL A 98 0.53 -7.41 6.72
C VAL A 98 1.85 -7.15 7.44
N VAL A 99 2.05 -5.91 7.89
CA VAL A 99 3.30 -5.43 8.50
C VAL A 99 3.13 -4.93 9.93
N GLY A 100 1.89 -4.77 10.40
CA GLY A 100 1.60 -4.43 11.78
C GLY A 100 0.11 -4.22 12.04
N HIS A 101 -0.19 -3.58 13.16
CA HIS A 101 -1.55 -3.40 13.64
C HIS A 101 -1.70 -2.01 14.24
N VAL A 102 -2.88 -1.43 14.09
CA VAL A 102 -3.23 -0.17 14.74
C VAL A 102 -3.30 -0.41 16.26
N PRO A 103 -2.58 0.37 17.09
CA PRO A 103 -2.66 0.23 18.55
C PRO A 103 -4.09 0.41 19.08
N LYS A 104 -4.43 -0.28 20.17
CA LYS A 104 -5.74 -0.13 20.81
C LYS A 104 -5.98 1.34 21.19
N GLY A 105 -7.16 1.87 20.86
CA GLY A 105 -7.55 3.25 21.16
C GLY A 105 -7.13 4.29 20.12
N VAL A 106 -6.36 3.92 19.09
CA VAL A 106 -6.07 4.82 17.96
C VAL A 106 -7.24 4.77 16.97
N HIS A 107 -7.76 5.94 16.61
CA HIS A 107 -8.81 6.08 15.62
C HIS A 107 -8.23 6.16 14.20
N GLU A 108 -8.99 5.68 13.22
CA GLU A 108 -8.60 5.68 11.81
C GLU A 108 -8.29 7.09 11.27
N ILE A 109 -8.99 8.11 11.75
CA ILE A 109 -8.73 9.52 11.40
C ILE A 109 -7.31 9.98 11.81
N THR A 110 -6.75 9.43 12.88
CA THR A 110 -5.36 9.69 13.30
C THR A 110 -4.39 9.13 12.27
N ILE A 111 -4.68 7.95 11.71
CA ILE A 111 -3.87 7.35 10.65
C ILE A 111 -3.99 8.15 9.36
N TYR A 112 -5.21 8.59 9.01
CA TYR A 112 -5.44 9.47 7.87
C TYR A 112 -4.55 10.71 7.94
N HIS A 113 -4.60 11.47 9.04
CA HIS A 113 -3.79 12.70 9.17
C HIS A 113 -2.29 12.42 9.21
N MET A 114 -1.87 11.30 9.80
CA MET A 114 -0.47 10.90 9.78
C MET A 114 0.02 10.64 8.35
N LEU A 115 -0.78 9.96 7.53
CA LEU A 115 -0.41 9.62 6.15
C LEU A 115 -0.55 10.80 5.19
N GLU A 116 -1.54 11.66 5.40
CA GLU A 116 -1.77 12.91 4.66
C GLU A 116 -0.63 13.91 4.87
N ALA A 117 -0.07 13.97 6.09
CA ALA A 117 1.02 14.89 6.43
C ALA A 117 2.38 14.50 5.81
N ILE A 118 2.48 13.33 5.18
CA ILE A 118 3.71 12.90 4.50
C ILE A 118 3.90 13.77 3.26
N PRO A 119 5.07 14.43 3.11
CA PRO A 119 5.36 15.23 1.93
C PRO A 119 5.18 14.41 0.65
N LEU A 120 4.25 14.86 -0.18
CA LEU A 120 4.17 14.40 -1.56
C LEU A 120 5.37 14.98 -2.29
N SER A 121 6.16 14.10 -2.89
CA SER A 121 7.44 14.50 -3.44
C SER A 121 7.28 15.59 -4.50
N GLN A 122 7.90 16.75 -4.28
CA GLN A 122 7.99 17.81 -5.26
C GLN A 122 9.42 17.79 -5.82
N ASP A 123 9.52 17.53 -7.13
CA ASP A 123 10.77 17.48 -7.88
C ASP A 123 11.64 18.71 -7.59
N SER A 124 12.76 18.50 -6.90
CA SER A 124 13.85 19.48 -6.81
C SER A 124 15.25 18.87 -6.88
N THR A 125 15.36 17.54 -6.93
CA THR A 125 16.66 16.84 -6.82
C THR A 125 17.01 15.93 -8.00
N GLY A 126 16.16 15.84 -9.04
CA GLY A 126 16.43 15.06 -10.25
C GLY A 126 16.40 13.53 -10.06
N SER A 127 15.86 13.04 -8.94
CA SER A 127 15.61 11.61 -8.72
C SER A 127 14.20 11.24 -9.14
N ILE A 128 14.05 10.16 -9.93
CA ILE A 128 12.73 9.68 -10.40
C ILE A 128 11.87 9.34 -9.18
N GLN A 129 10.84 10.14 -8.94
CA GLN A 129 9.88 9.90 -7.86
C GLN A 129 8.86 8.85 -8.28
N THR A 130 8.56 7.92 -7.38
CA THR A 130 7.56 6.88 -7.62
C THR A 130 6.58 6.85 -6.46
N CYS A 131 5.42 6.18 -6.63
CA CYS A 131 4.50 5.96 -5.50
C CYS A 131 5.16 5.19 -4.35
N PHE A 132 6.25 4.45 -4.62
CA PHE A 132 7.02 3.79 -3.57
C PHE A 132 7.73 4.80 -2.67
N THR A 133 8.20 5.95 -3.19
CA THR A 133 8.86 6.97 -2.34
C THR A 133 7.94 7.49 -1.24
N TRP A 134 6.65 7.65 -1.53
CA TRP A 134 5.66 8.01 -0.51
C TRP A 134 5.42 6.86 0.49
N VAL A 135 5.33 5.61 0.00
CA VAL A 135 5.16 4.43 0.85
C VAL A 135 6.36 4.19 1.78
N ASP A 136 7.58 4.43 1.30
CA ASP A 136 8.81 4.42 2.10
C ASP A 136 8.72 5.39 3.29
N GLN A 137 8.38 6.65 3.01
CA GLN A 137 8.16 7.65 4.06
C GLN A 137 7.00 7.31 5.00
N ALA A 138 5.94 6.67 4.48
CA ALA A 138 4.81 6.18 5.28
C ALA A 138 5.21 5.07 6.23
N ILE A 139 5.99 4.08 5.76
CA ILE A 139 6.54 3.01 6.58
C ILE A 139 7.39 3.60 7.70
N HIS A 140 8.29 4.52 7.38
CA HIS A 140 9.11 5.18 8.40
C HIS A 140 8.29 6.00 9.41
N SER A 141 7.20 6.64 8.98
CA SER A 141 6.31 7.37 9.89
C SER A 141 5.54 6.43 10.82
N LEU A 142 5.03 5.32 10.29
CA LEU A 142 4.36 4.27 11.06
C LEU A 142 5.31 3.55 12.03
N GLN A 143 6.57 3.35 11.65
CA GLN A 143 7.62 2.80 12.51
C GLN A 143 7.94 3.74 13.68
N ARG A 144 8.11 5.04 13.41
CA ARG A 144 8.36 6.05 14.45
C ARG A 144 7.19 6.20 15.43
N ALA A 145 5.97 5.99 14.95
CA ALA A 145 4.77 5.96 15.79
C ALA A 145 4.55 4.60 16.51
N GLU A 146 5.43 3.63 16.31
CA GLU A 146 5.37 2.28 16.87
C GLU A 146 4.13 1.46 16.44
N TYR A 147 3.51 1.81 15.30
CA TYR A 147 2.35 1.08 14.77
C TYR A 147 2.78 -0.18 14.00
N ILE A 148 3.99 -0.14 13.44
CA ILE A 148 4.64 -1.28 12.79
C ILE A 148 6.06 -1.39 13.35
N LYS A 149 6.60 -2.60 13.45
CA LYS A 149 7.99 -2.77 13.90
C LYS A 149 8.97 -2.41 12.77
N GLY A 150 10.22 -2.11 13.14
CA GLY A 150 11.31 -1.95 12.18
C GLY A 150 11.57 -3.23 11.38
N PHE A 151 11.82 -3.10 10.07
CA PHE A 151 12.26 -4.18 9.18
C PHE A 151 13.16 -3.63 8.08
N ASP A 152 13.94 -4.51 7.44
CA ASP A 152 14.75 -4.14 6.27
C ASP A 152 13.84 -3.85 5.07
N LEU A 153 13.70 -2.57 4.74
CA LEU A 153 12.82 -2.12 3.67
C LEU A 153 13.31 -2.54 2.28
N ALA A 154 14.62 -2.64 2.07
CA ALA A 154 15.18 -3.07 0.79
C ALA A 154 14.88 -4.56 0.55
N GLN A 155 15.04 -5.39 1.59
CA GLN A 155 14.68 -6.80 1.54
C GLN A 155 13.16 -6.97 1.35
N PHE A 156 12.36 -6.23 2.10
CA PHE A 156 10.90 -6.24 1.97
C PHE A 156 10.46 -5.87 0.54
N LYS A 157 11.00 -4.79 -0.01
CA LYS A 157 10.68 -4.33 -1.37
C LYS A 157 11.01 -5.39 -2.41
N SER A 158 12.21 -5.96 -2.34
CA SER A 158 12.64 -7.04 -3.24
C SER A 158 11.71 -8.26 -3.17
N TRP A 159 11.31 -8.65 -1.96
CA TRP A 159 10.35 -9.74 -1.75
C TRP A 159 8.95 -9.41 -2.30
N ALA A 160 8.41 -8.24 -1.97
CA ALA A 160 7.07 -7.82 -2.39
C ALA A 160 6.95 -7.77 -3.92
N MET A 161 8.01 -7.29 -4.58
CA MET A 161 8.11 -7.28 -6.04
C MET A 161 8.08 -8.70 -6.63
N LYS A 162 8.82 -9.66 -6.05
CA LYS A 162 8.78 -11.06 -6.52
C LYS A 162 7.39 -11.69 -6.37
N VAL A 163 6.71 -11.41 -5.25
CA VAL A 163 5.33 -11.87 -5.02
C VAL A 163 4.38 -11.25 -6.06
N ALA A 164 4.51 -9.95 -6.32
CA ALA A 164 3.71 -9.25 -7.31
C ALA A 164 3.92 -9.82 -8.72
N ASP A 165 5.18 -10.07 -9.12
CA ASP A 165 5.50 -10.69 -10.41
C ASP A 165 4.88 -12.08 -10.55
N TYR A 166 5.01 -12.91 -9.51
CA TYR A 166 4.43 -14.24 -9.51
C TYR A 166 2.92 -14.19 -9.69
N ASN A 167 2.23 -13.35 -8.92
CA ASN A 167 0.77 -13.23 -8.96
C ASN A 167 0.26 -12.59 -10.25
N PHE A 168 1.03 -11.65 -10.84
CA PHE A 168 0.70 -11.07 -12.14
C PHE A 168 0.77 -12.10 -13.26
N MET A 169 1.80 -12.95 -13.26
CA MET A 169 2.03 -13.94 -14.33
C MET A 169 1.19 -15.20 -14.21
N ASN A 170 0.92 -15.66 -12.99
CA ASN A 170 0.29 -16.96 -12.72
C ASN A 170 -1.15 -16.85 -12.21
N GLY A 171 -1.66 -15.62 -12.06
CA GLY A 171 -2.87 -15.37 -11.30
C GLY A 171 -2.60 -15.42 -9.79
N ARG A 172 -3.59 -14.97 -9.02
CA ARG A 172 -3.48 -14.79 -7.58
C ARG A 172 -4.39 -15.77 -6.82
N SER A 173 -3.97 -16.12 -5.62
CA SER A 173 -4.79 -16.81 -4.63
C SER A 173 -4.73 -16.05 -3.31
N GLU A 174 -5.67 -16.31 -2.40
CA GLU A 174 -5.64 -15.76 -1.04
C GLU A 174 -4.27 -15.96 -0.38
N LYS A 175 -3.74 -17.18 -0.49
CA LYS A 175 -2.45 -17.60 0.05
C LYS A 175 -1.28 -16.83 -0.56
N THR A 176 -1.29 -16.57 -1.86
CA THR A 176 -0.18 -15.88 -2.53
C THR A 176 -0.27 -14.37 -2.41
N LEU A 177 -1.46 -13.84 -2.13
CA LEU A 177 -1.69 -12.43 -1.87
C LEU A 177 -1.33 -12.04 -0.46
N ARG A 178 -1.91 -12.71 0.54
CA ARG A 178 -1.78 -12.34 1.95
C ARG A 178 -0.61 -13.06 2.58
N GLN A 179 0.42 -12.28 2.84
CA GLN A 179 1.65 -12.75 3.43
C GLN A 179 1.92 -11.94 4.70
N TYR A 180 2.21 -12.66 5.77
CA TYR A 180 2.61 -12.03 7.02
C TYR A 180 4.12 -11.86 7.00
N HIS A 181 4.59 -10.62 7.08
CA HIS A 181 6.00 -10.40 7.32
C HIS A 181 6.23 -10.49 8.83
N ASN A 182 6.65 -11.68 9.30
CA ASN A 182 6.96 -11.90 10.70
C ASN A 182 8.29 -11.21 11.05
N ILE A 183 8.19 -10.06 11.71
CA ILE A 183 9.32 -9.33 12.27
C ILE A 183 9.76 -10.08 13.54
N GLY A 184 10.66 -11.07 13.38
CA GLY A 184 11.38 -11.66 14.52
C GLY A 184 11.83 -13.12 14.43
N SER A 185 11.40 -13.94 13.48
CA SER A 185 12.01 -15.28 13.30
C SER A 185 11.60 -15.90 11.96
N GLU A 186 12.55 -16.61 11.37
CA GLU A 186 12.44 -17.45 10.17
C GLU A 186 11.01 -17.81 9.74
N ARG A 187 10.48 -17.08 8.76
CA ARG A 187 9.53 -17.67 7.80
C ARG A 187 9.56 -16.95 6.46
N LEU A 188 10.76 -16.90 5.88
CA LEU A 188 10.92 -17.00 4.43
C LEU A 188 11.33 -18.44 4.14
N ARG A 189 10.38 -19.39 4.17
CA ARG A 189 10.63 -20.71 3.59
C ARG A 189 9.60 -20.99 2.52
N ASN A 190 10.14 -21.21 1.33
CA ASN A 190 9.53 -21.64 0.08
C ASN A 190 8.87 -20.54 -0.74
N TRP A 191 9.69 -19.58 -1.21
CA TRP A 191 9.81 -19.15 -2.61
C TRP A 191 11.22 -18.59 -2.85
#